data_AF-A0A067SP97-F1
#
_entry.id   AF-A0A067SP97-F1
#
_cell.length_a   1.000
_cell.length_b   1.000
_cell.length_c   1.000
_cell.angle_alpha   90.00
_cell.angle_beta   90.00
_cell.angle_gamma   90.00
#
_symmetry.space_group_name_H-M   'P 1'
#
loop_
_entity.id
_entity.type
_entity.pdbx_description
1 polymer ?
#
loop_
_entity_poly.entity_id
_entity_poly.type
_entity_poly.pdbx_seq_one_letter_code
_entity_poly.pdbx_strand_id
1 'polypeptide(L)'
;MIGLMYLAVLSWTYRYAQTNPRGLNKASGVRVQKYAPAVYVFLVLSSLMEVAFASWLILQYRFNNNYPNFEARNGVRLLLFASSWTALTAGAYTVLFIHPTWSRHPVSSVGAQAIWIFVTWLFWVVGAGLVNSAVPTLLGRGTCDAVAYCAQIRGLFGVAVVESLTLSAGMLVMLWLAWQSARSAMEPLSFPLH
;
A
#
# COMPACT_ATOMS: atom_id res chain seq x y z
N MET A 1 -4.10 5.66 18.93
CA MET A 1 -5.30 4.79 19.11
C MET A 1 -5.61 3.93 17.89
N ILE A 2 -5.71 4.49 16.67
CA ILE A 2 -6.03 3.73 15.45
C ILE A 2 -5.03 2.59 15.16
N GLY A 3 -3.72 2.84 15.31
CA GLY A 3 -2.70 1.79 15.14
C GLY A 3 -2.84 0.62 16.12
N LEU A 4 -3.26 0.86 17.36
CA LEU A 4 -3.50 -0.22 18.34
C LEU A 4 -4.72 -1.05 17.97
N MET A 5 -5.77 -0.43 17.43
CA MET A 5 -6.93 -1.14 16.90
C MET A 5 -6.53 -2.05 15.73
N TYR A 6 -5.66 -1.57 14.83
CA TYR A 6 -5.09 -2.39 13.76
C TYR A 6 -4.31 -3.59 14.31
N LEU A 7 -3.41 -3.38 15.26
CA LEU A 7 -2.63 -4.47 15.87
C LEU A 7 -3.53 -5.50 16.58
N ALA A 8 -4.56 -5.04 17.28
CA ALA A 8 -5.53 -5.91 17.95
C ALA A 8 -6.29 -6.77 16.92
N VAL A 9 -6.86 -6.16 15.87
CA VAL A 9 -7.58 -6.86 14.80
C VAL A 9 -6.67 -7.84 14.06
N LEU A 10 -5.42 -7.44 13.77
CA LEU A 10 -4.43 -8.31 13.13
C LEU A 10 -4.06 -9.50 14.03
N SER A 11 -3.83 -9.28 15.32
CA SER A 11 -3.51 -10.35 16.26
C SER A 11 -4.65 -11.36 16.39
N TRP A 12 -5.90 -10.87 16.42
CA TRP A 12 -7.09 -11.70 16.51
C TRP A 12 -7.30 -12.52 15.23
N THR A 13 -7.25 -11.87 14.07
CA THR A 13 -7.41 -12.55 12.78
C THR A 13 -6.30 -13.56 12.52
N TYR A 14 -5.05 -13.24 12.87
CA TYR A 14 -3.93 -14.15 12.75
C TYR A 14 -4.10 -15.43 13.58
N ARG A 15 -4.52 -15.30 14.86
CA ARG A 15 -4.85 -16.45 15.72
C ARG A 15 -6.00 -17.28 15.16
N TYR A 16 -7.01 -16.62 14.60
CA TYR A 16 -8.16 -17.29 13.99
C TYR A 16 -7.79 -18.07 12.71
N ALA A 17 -6.85 -17.54 11.91
CA ALA A 17 -6.35 -18.24 10.73
C ALA A 17 -5.46 -19.45 11.08
N GLN A 18 -4.67 -19.37 12.15
CA GLN A 18 -3.88 -20.51 12.63
C GLN A 18 -4.76 -21.69 13.07
N THR A 19 -5.93 -21.39 13.62
CA THR A 19 -6.90 -22.40 14.07
C THR A 19 -7.75 -22.97 12.92
N ASN A 20 -7.78 -22.33 11.74
CA ASN A 20 -8.59 -22.74 10.59
C ASN A 20 -7.77 -22.69 9.28
N PRO A 21 -6.82 -23.62 9.07
CA PRO A 21 -5.94 -23.61 7.91
C PRO A 21 -6.71 -23.87 6.59
N ARG A 22 -6.37 -23.11 5.54
CA ARG A 22 -6.94 -23.32 4.20
C ARG A 22 -6.19 -24.43 3.46
N GLY A 23 -6.94 -25.31 2.79
CA GLY A 23 -6.38 -26.23 1.79
C GLY A 23 -6.03 -25.46 0.52
N LEU A 24 -4.74 -25.39 0.17
CA LEU A 24 -4.23 -24.79 -1.07
C LEU A 24 -3.56 -25.86 -1.92
N ASN A 25 -4.00 -26.01 -3.17
CA ASN A 25 -3.48 -27.04 -4.08
C ASN A 25 -2.23 -26.61 -4.87
N LYS A 26 -1.83 -25.33 -4.87
CA LYS A 26 -0.66 -24.82 -5.63
C LYS A 26 0.40 -24.21 -4.72
N ALA A 27 1.66 -24.64 -4.91
CA ALA A 27 2.81 -24.18 -4.12
C ALA A 27 3.09 -22.66 -4.25
N SER A 28 2.83 -22.06 -5.42
CA SER A 28 2.93 -20.61 -5.61
C SER A 28 1.90 -19.84 -4.78
N GLY A 29 0.66 -20.33 -4.72
CA GLY A 29 -0.40 -19.78 -3.88
C GLY A 29 -0.09 -19.84 -2.39
N VAL A 30 0.54 -20.94 -1.93
CA VAL A 30 0.98 -21.09 -0.53
C VAL A 30 2.01 -20.02 -0.15
N ARG A 31 3.01 -19.75 -1.01
CA ARG A 31 4.03 -18.72 -0.74
C ARG A 31 3.42 -17.33 -0.70
N VAL A 32 2.58 -16.99 -1.68
CA VAL A 32 1.92 -15.67 -1.72
C VAL A 32 1.06 -15.46 -0.49
N GLN A 33 0.29 -16.46 -0.06
CA GLN A 33 -0.54 -16.35 1.14
C GLN A 33 0.29 -16.22 2.43
N LYS A 34 1.53 -16.73 2.46
CA LYS A 34 2.44 -16.58 3.58
C LYS A 34 3.01 -15.17 3.70
N TYR A 35 3.39 -14.55 2.57
CA TYR A 35 4.08 -13.24 2.57
C TYR A 35 3.15 -12.04 2.36
N ALA A 36 2.03 -12.20 1.65
CA ALA A 36 1.10 -11.10 1.37
C ALA A 36 0.59 -10.38 2.64
N PRO A 37 0.21 -11.08 3.73
CA PRO A 37 -0.22 -10.40 4.95
C PRO A 37 0.86 -9.48 5.53
N ALA A 38 2.13 -9.87 5.47
CA ALA A 38 3.23 -9.04 5.97
C ALA A 38 3.37 -7.75 5.15
N VAL A 39 3.21 -7.84 3.82
CA VAL A 39 3.23 -6.66 2.94
C VAL A 39 2.04 -5.74 3.24
N TYR A 40 0.83 -6.27 3.41
CA TYR A 40 -0.32 -5.44 3.76
C TYR A 40 -0.18 -4.76 5.13
N VAL A 41 0.35 -5.46 6.13
CA VAL A 41 0.64 -4.86 7.45
C VAL A 41 1.68 -3.75 7.32
N PHE A 42 2.73 -3.95 6.52
CA PHE A 42 3.70 -2.91 6.22
C PHE A 42 3.00 -1.68 5.61
N LEU A 43 2.21 -1.84 4.54
CA LEU A 43 1.44 -0.75 3.90
C LEU A 43 0.54 0.00 4.89
N VAL A 44 -0.12 -0.70 5.81
CA VAL A 44 -0.97 -0.06 6.83
C VAL A 44 -0.15 0.77 7.80
N LEU A 45 1.00 0.27 8.26
CA LEU A 45 1.83 1.00 9.22
C LEU A 45 2.50 2.23 8.60
N SER A 46 3.05 2.09 7.38
CA SER A 46 3.66 3.20 6.65
C SER A 46 2.62 4.26 6.26
N SER A 47 1.43 3.86 5.83
CA SER A 47 0.34 4.81 5.55
C SER A 47 -0.17 5.52 6.80
N LEU A 48 -0.31 4.85 7.95
CA LEU A 48 -0.67 5.53 9.21
C LEU A 48 0.39 6.55 9.66
N MET A 49 1.67 6.23 9.45
CA MET A 49 2.76 7.17 9.69
C MET A 49 2.65 8.40 8.78
N GLU A 50 2.36 8.19 7.51
CA GLU A 50 2.13 9.25 6.53
C GLU A 50 0.91 10.12 6.87
N VAL A 51 -0.20 9.52 7.32
CA VAL A 51 -1.37 10.27 7.84
C VAL A 51 -0.95 11.21 8.96
N ALA A 52 -0.10 10.76 9.89
CA ALA A 52 0.39 11.60 10.98
C ALA A 52 1.24 12.77 10.46
N PHE A 53 2.17 12.52 9.53
CA PHE A 53 3.00 13.59 8.94
C PHE A 53 2.18 14.59 8.13
N ALA A 54 1.31 14.11 7.23
CA ALA A 54 0.53 14.96 6.35
C ALA A 54 -0.49 15.79 7.13
N SER A 55 -1.18 15.20 8.11
CA SER A 55 -2.11 15.93 8.98
C SER A 55 -1.39 17.00 9.80
N TRP A 56 -0.23 16.67 10.38
CA TRP A 56 0.58 17.64 11.12
C TRP A 56 1.02 18.80 10.23
N LEU A 57 1.55 18.53 9.03
CA LEU A 57 1.96 19.57 8.08
C LEU A 57 0.80 20.48 7.68
N ILE A 58 -0.36 19.91 7.35
CA ILE A 58 -1.55 20.69 6.98
C ILE A 58 -2.01 21.58 8.14
N LEU A 59 -1.96 21.09 9.37
CA LEU A 59 -2.29 21.88 10.56
C LEU A 59 -1.29 23.02 10.75
N GLN A 60 0.02 22.74 10.67
CA GLN A 60 1.05 23.78 10.81
C GLN A 60 0.94 24.85 9.73
N TYR A 61 0.72 24.45 8.47
CA TYR A 61 0.49 25.37 7.36
C TYR A 61 -0.74 26.25 7.57
N ARG A 62 -1.79 25.74 8.23
CA ARG A 62 -2.98 26.51 8.55
C ARG A 62 -2.77 27.46 9.71
N PHE A 63 -2.11 27.03 10.78
CA PHE A 63 -1.89 27.86 11.97
C PHE A 63 -0.87 28.97 11.73
N ASN A 64 0.22 28.67 11.03
CA ASN A 64 1.33 29.60 10.82
C ASN A 64 1.29 30.30 9.46
N ASN A 65 0.32 29.98 8.60
CA ASN A 65 0.17 30.50 7.23
C ASN A 65 1.46 30.42 6.40
N ASN A 66 2.25 29.38 6.60
CA ASN A 66 3.61 29.24 6.07
C ASN A 66 3.77 28.04 5.13
N TYR A 67 2.74 27.72 4.32
CA TYR A 67 2.90 26.71 3.28
C TYR A 67 3.86 27.23 2.18
N PRO A 68 4.78 26.40 1.65
CA PRO A 68 5.79 26.86 0.70
C PRO A 68 5.19 27.41 -0.60
N ASN A 69 4.19 26.71 -1.14
CA ASN A 69 3.43 27.09 -2.33
C ASN A 69 2.13 26.27 -2.40
N PHE A 70 1.25 26.62 -3.34
CA PHE A 70 -0.05 25.98 -3.51
C PHE A 70 0.10 24.49 -3.92
N GLU A 71 1.06 24.18 -4.76
CA GLU A 71 1.34 22.82 -5.23
C GLU A 71 1.77 21.91 -4.07
N ALA A 72 2.67 22.36 -3.20
CA ALA A 72 3.11 21.61 -2.02
C ALA A 72 1.93 21.29 -1.10
N ARG A 73 1.06 22.28 -0.85
CA ARG A 73 -0.14 22.10 -0.03
C ARG A 73 -1.09 21.07 -0.64
N ASN A 74 -1.30 21.10 -1.95
CA ASN A 74 -2.15 20.13 -2.64
C ASN A 74 -1.54 18.74 -2.69
N GLY A 75 -0.23 18.63 -2.90
CA GLY A 75 0.52 17.38 -2.82
C GLY A 75 0.39 16.72 -1.45
N VAL A 76 0.59 17.48 -0.37
CA VAL A 76 0.43 16.97 1.01
C VAL A 76 -1.03 16.53 1.28
N ARG A 77 -2.03 17.24 0.75
CA ARG A 77 -3.44 16.83 0.87
C ARG A 77 -3.76 15.56 0.10
N LEU A 78 -3.22 15.42 -1.11
CA LEU A 78 -3.39 14.21 -1.90
C LEU A 78 -2.72 13.02 -1.21
N LEU A 79 -1.53 13.20 -0.64
CA LEU A 79 -0.86 12.17 0.16
C LEU A 79 -1.63 11.83 1.44
N LEU A 80 -2.24 12.80 2.12
CA LEU A 80 -3.15 12.52 3.24
C LEU A 80 -4.33 11.64 2.80
N PHE A 81 -4.92 11.93 1.64
CA PHE A 81 -5.98 11.10 1.07
C PHE A 81 -5.46 9.69 0.72
N ALA A 82 -4.34 9.61 0.00
CA ALA A 82 -3.72 8.36 -0.44
C ALA A 82 -3.36 7.45 0.75
N SER A 83 -2.78 8.02 1.80
CA SER A 83 -2.43 7.31 3.02
C SER A 83 -3.66 6.88 3.81
N SER A 84 -4.68 7.72 3.93
CA SER A 84 -5.95 7.34 4.57
C SER A 84 -6.66 6.22 3.80
N TRP A 85 -6.72 6.34 2.48
CA TRP A 85 -7.23 5.32 1.56
C TRP A 85 -6.48 4.00 1.73
N THR A 86 -5.15 4.03 1.67
CA THR A 86 -4.29 2.86 1.79
C THR A 86 -4.45 2.20 3.15
N ALA A 87 -4.42 2.96 4.24
CA ALA A 87 -4.58 2.42 5.59
C ALA A 87 -5.90 1.66 5.73
N LEU A 88 -7.02 2.27 5.32
CA LEU A 88 -8.35 1.67 5.40
C LEU A 88 -8.49 0.43 4.51
N THR A 89 -8.11 0.56 3.25
CA THR A 89 -8.31 -0.51 2.25
C THR A 89 -7.32 -1.65 2.41
N ALA A 90 -6.03 -1.40 2.65
CA ALA A 90 -5.04 -2.45 2.95
C ALA A 90 -5.39 -3.15 4.28
N GLY A 91 -5.89 -2.39 5.25
CA GLY A 91 -6.47 -2.92 6.48
C GLY A 91 -7.60 -3.91 6.23
N ALA A 92 -8.60 -3.49 5.46
CA ALA A 92 -9.73 -4.32 5.07
C ALA A 92 -9.27 -5.57 4.29
N TYR A 93 -8.36 -5.42 3.31
CA TYR A 93 -7.81 -6.54 2.57
C TYR A 93 -7.04 -7.52 3.45
N THR A 94 -6.30 -7.04 4.44
CA THR A 94 -5.60 -7.93 5.40
C THR A 94 -6.59 -8.81 6.14
N VAL A 95 -7.69 -8.23 6.64
CA VAL A 95 -8.75 -8.99 7.33
C VAL A 95 -9.42 -9.98 6.38
N LEU A 96 -9.78 -9.55 5.17
CA LEU A 96 -10.44 -10.40 4.17
C LEU A 96 -9.56 -11.60 3.76
N PHE A 97 -8.26 -11.40 3.60
CA PHE A 97 -7.33 -12.47 3.22
C PHE A 97 -7.04 -13.45 4.33
N ILE A 98 -6.91 -12.96 5.57
CA ILE A 98 -6.65 -13.82 6.74
C ILE A 98 -7.91 -14.60 7.12
N HIS A 99 -9.11 -14.02 6.99
CA HIS A 99 -10.34 -14.64 7.44
C HIS A 99 -10.80 -15.81 6.52
N PRO A 100 -10.86 -17.07 7.00
CA PRO A 100 -11.07 -18.27 6.18
C PRO A 100 -12.38 -18.27 5.39
N THR A 101 -13.44 -17.66 5.89
CA THR A 101 -14.74 -17.61 5.20
C THR A 101 -14.85 -16.45 4.20
N TRP A 102 -14.24 -15.30 4.48
CA TRP A 102 -14.43 -14.08 3.68
C TRP A 102 -13.60 -14.06 2.40
N SER A 103 -12.52 -14.84 2.34
CA SER A 103 -11.72 -14.97 1.12
C SER A 103 -12.46 -15.63 -0.04
N ARG A 104 -13.62 -16.26 0.20
CA ARG A 104 -14.44 -16.84 -0.86
C ARG A 104 -15.29 -15.78 -1.57
N HIS A 105 -15.39 -14.57 -1.04
CA HIS A 105 -16.12 -13.49 -1.69
C HIS A 105 -15.36 -12.92 -2.90
N PRO A 106 -16.06 -12.48 -3.95
CA PRO A 106 -15.45 -11.95 -5.17
C PRO A 106 -14.59 -10.69 -4.93
N VAL A 107 -14.83 -9.95 -3.85
CA VAL A 107 -14.01 -8.81 -3.43
C VAL A 107 -12.58 -9.24 -3.04
N SER A 108 -12.41 -10.49 -2.60
CA SER A 108 -11.11 -11.11 -2.32
C SER A 108 -10.45 -11.72 -3.57
N SER A 109 -10.97 -11.45 -4.77
CA SER A 109 -10.39 -11.96 -6.01
C SER A 109 -9.03 -11.32 -6.33
N VAL A 110 -8.22 -12.04 -7.12
CA VAL A 110 -6.93 -11.55 -7.63
C VAL A 110 -7.13 -10.33 -8.52
N GLY A 111 -8.20 -10.30 -9.32
CA GLY A 111 -8.52 -9.17 -10.19
C GLY A 111 -8.86 -7.90 -9.41
N ALA A 112 -9.70 -8.00 -8.37
CA ALA A 112 -10.05 -6.85 -7.53
C ALA A 112 -8.80 -6.26 -6.83
N GLN A 113 -7.91 -7.11 -6.33
CA GLN A 113 -6.63 -6.67 -5.78
C GLN A 113 -5.74 -5.98 -6.81
N ALA A 114 -5.64 -6.51 -8.04
CA ALA A 114 -4.81 -5.90 -9.07
C ALA A 114 -5.28 -4.47 -9.41
N ILE A 115 -6.59 -4.28 -9.54
CA ILE A 115 -7.19 -2.95 -9.77
C ILE A 115 -6.91 -2.04 -8.57
N TRP A 116 -7.12 -2.54 -7.34
CA TRP A 116 -6.86 -1.76 -6.14
C TRP A 116 -5.39 -1.34 -6.00
N ILE A 117 -4.44 -2.24 -6.25
CA ILE A 117 -3.00 -1.95 -6.23
C ILE A 117 -2.69 -0.86 -7.25
N PHE A 118 -3.21 -0.97 -8.49
CA PHE A 118 -2.95 0.01 -9.55
C PHE A 118 -3.50 1.40 -9.21
N VAL A 119 -4.75 1.49 -8.74
CA VAL A 119 -5.36 2.77 -8.34
C VAL A 119 -4.61 3.40 -7.17
N THR A 120 -4.26 2.59 -6.17
CA THR A 120 -3.50 3.05 -5.00
C THR A 120 -2.12 3.54 -5.41
N TRP A 121 -1.44 2.80 -6.30
CA TRP A 121 -0.14 3.20 -6.87
C TRP A 121 -0.22 4.55 -7.59
N LEU A 122 -1.28 4.80 -8.37
CA LEU A 122 -1.49 6.11 -9.02
C LEU A 122 -1.57 7.24 -8.01
N PHE A 123 -2.31 7.07 -6.91
CA PHE A 123 -2.40 8.11 -5.87
C PHE A 123 -1.02 8.43 -5.26
N TRP A 124 -0.22 7.40 -4.98
CA TRP A 124 1.11 7.56 -4.42
C TRP A 124 2.09 8.23 -5.40
N VAL A 125 2.13 7.79 -6.66
CA VAL A 125 3.02 8.37 -7.68
C VAL A 125 2.65 9.82 -8.00
N VAL A 126 1.36 10.13 -8.15
CA VAL A 126 0.90 11.50 -8.42
C VAL A 126 1.16 12.38 -7.19
N GLY A 127 0.87 11.91 -5.99
CA GLY A 127 1.14 12.64 -4.74
C GLY A 127 2.63 12.95 -4.56
N ALA A 128 3.49 11.95 -4.73
CA ALA A 128 4.94 12.13 -4.67
C ALA A 128 5.45 13.07 -5.78
N GLY A 129 4.90 12.95 -6.99
CA GLY A 129 5.24 13.82 -8.13
C GLY A 129 4.91 15.29 -7.87
N LEU A 130 3.73 15.59 -7.31
CA LEU A 130 3.33 16.95 -6.93
C LEU A 130 4.23 17.54 -5.84
N VAL A 131 4.57 16.75 -4.82
CA VAL A 131 5.48 17.21 -3.76
C VAL A 131 6.89 17.46 -4.30
N ASN A 132 7.38 16.60 -5.20
CA ASN A 132 8.69 16.74 -5.82
C ASN A 132 8.78 17.96 -6.76
N SER A 133 7.73 18.22 -7.56
CA SER A 133 7.70 19.41 -8.42
C SER A 133 7.54 20.70 -7.62
N ALA A 134 6.81 20.66 -6.51
CA ALA A 134 6.60 21.80 -5.63
C ALA A 134 7.85 22.19 -4.83
N VAL A 135 8.72 21.22 -4.51
CA VAL A 135 9.94 21.43 -3.75
C VAL A 135 11.11 20.69 -4.44
N PRO A 136 11.71 21.27 -5.50
CA PRO A 136 12.72 20.59 -6.31
C PRO A 136 14.03 20.29 -5.55
N THR A 137 14.24 20.89 -4.38
CA THR A 137 15.42 20.67 -3.51
C THR A 137 15.25 19.51 -2.51
N LEU A 138 14.15 18.74 -2.60
CA LEU A 138 13.89 17.62 -1.69
C LEU A 138 15.01 16.56 -1.71
N LEU A 139 15.57 16.28 -2.88
CA LEU A 139 16.63 15.28 -3.08
C LEU A 139 18.05 15.86 -2.96
N GLY A 140 18.19 17.17 -2.78
CA GLY A 140 19.49 17.84 -2.67
C GLY A 140 20.13 17.64 -1.29
N ARG A 141 21.47 17.56 -1.24
CA ARG A 141 22.24 17.49 0.01
C ARG A 141 22.28 18.82 0.80
N GLY A 142 21.72 19.90 0.25
CA GLY A 142 21.70 21.22 0.89
C GLY A 142 20.63 21.37 2.00
N THR A 143 20.84 22.37 2.86
CA THR A 143 19.86 22.82 3.83
C THR A 143 18.67 23.48 3.11
N CYS A 144 17.46 23.04 3.43
CA CYS A 144 16.23 23.63 2.93
C CYS A 144 15.87 24.90 3.70
N ASP A 145 16.75 25.90 3.71
CA ASP A 145 16.57 27.06 4.60
C ASP A 145 15.38 27.95 4.20
N ALA A 146 14.94 27.88 2.93
CA ALA A 146 13.81 28.64 2.42
C ALA A 146 12.45 27.92 2.51
N VAL A 147 12.40 26.66 2.98
CA VAL A 147 11.18 25.84 2.95
C VAL A 147 10.77 25.45 4.37
N ALA A 148 9.64 25.99 4.82
CA ALA A 148 9.07 25.66 6.12
C ALA A 148 8.82 24.14 6.25
N TYR A 149 9.34 23.56 7.33
CA TYR A 149 9.21 22.13 7.65
C TYR A 149 9.79 21.18 6.58
N CYS A 150 10.86 21.56 5.88
CA CYS A 150 11.42 20.71 4.82
C CYS A 150 11.82 19.30 5.30
N ALA A 151 12.32 19.13 6.53
CA ALA A 151 12.65 17.80 7.05
C ALA A 151 11.42 16.88 7.06
N GLN A 152 10.26 17.42 7.44
CA GLN A 152 8.99 16.70 7.47
C GLN A 152 8.46 16.43 6.06
N ILE A 153 8.61 17.38 5.12
CA ILE A 153 8.25 17.18 3.71
C ILE A 153 9.14 16.10 3.07
N ARG A 154 10.45 16.10 3.36
CA ARG A 154 11.39 15.04 2.91
C ARG A 154 10.99 13.69 3.47
N GLY A 155 10.62 13.63 4.75
CA GLY A 155 10.09 12.41 5.37
C GLY A 155 8.83 11.91 4.66
N LEU A 156 7.85 12.80 4.46
CA LEU A 156 6.61 12.49 3.73
C LEU A 156 6.91 11.95 2.32
N PHE A 157 7.72 12.68 1.54
CA PHE A 157 8.12 12.27 0.20
C PHE A 157 8.83 10.91 0.19
N GLY A 158 9.77 10.69 1.12
CA GLY A 158 10.50 9.43 1.21
C GLY A 158 9.58 8.23 1.46
N VAL A 159 8.59 8.39 2.34
CA VAL A 159 7.60 7.34 2.62
C VAL A 159 6.71 7.11 1.40
N ALA A 160 6.25 8.17 0.74
CA ALA A 160 5.47 8.06 -0.50
C ALA A 160 6.20 7.30 -1.61
N VAL A 161 7.52 7.51 -1.75
CA VAL A 161 8.36 6.76 -2.70
C VAL A 161 8.46 5.29 -2.30
N VAL A 162 8.69 4.98 -1.02
CA VAL A 162 8.76 3.59 -0.53
C VAL A 162 7.45 2.84 -0.78
N GLU A 163 6.31 3.50 -0.54
CA GLU A 163 4.97 2.96 -0.81
C GLU A 163 4.77 2.71 -2.31
N SER A 164 5.14 3.68 -3.15
CA SER A 164 5.09 3.56 -4.62
C SER A 164 5.90 2.37 -5.12
N LEU A 165 7.11 2.16 -4.58
CA LEU A 165 7.98 1.02 -4.94
C LEU A 165 7.40 -0.30 -4.45
N THR A 166 6.85 -0.33 -3.24
CA THR A 166 6.20 -1.53 -2.67
C THR A 166 5.00 -1.97 -3.52
N LEU A 167 4.16 -1.02 -3.95
CA LEU A 167 3.03 -1.30 -4.83
C LEU A 167 3.48 -1.70 -6.24
N SER A 168 4.57 -1.11 -6.76
CA SER A 168 5.19 -1.52 -8.03
C SER A 168 5.65 -2.98 -7.99
N ALA A 169 6.32 -3.39 -6.91
CA ALA A 169 6.71 -4.78 -6.69
C ALA A 169 5.48 -5.70 -6.59
N GLY A 170 4.42 -5.26 -5.91
CA GLY A 170 3.14 -5.96 -5.85
C GLY A 170 2.53 -6.20 -7.23
N MET A 171 2.52 -5.19 -8.10
CA MET A 171 2.04 -5.34 -9.48
C MET A 171 2.86 -6.34 -10.28
N LEU A 172 4.19 -6.30 -10.16
CA LEU A 172 5.08 -7.27 -10.83
C LEU A 172 4.79 -8.72 -10.39
N VAL A 173 4.55 -8.95 -9.09
CA VAL A 173 4.17 -10.26 -8.57
C VAL A 173 2.81 -10.70 -9.14
N MET A 174 1.82 -9.81 -9.21
CA MET A 174 0.50 -10.14 -9.76
C MET A 174 0.56 -10.47 -11.25
N LEU A 175 1.35 -9.72 -12.03
CA LEU A 175 1.59 -10.00 -13.45
C LEU A 175 2.29 -11.35 -13.63
N TRP A 176 3.27 -11.66 -12.78
CA TRP A 176 3.97 -12.95 -12.81
C TRP A 176 3.02 -14.12 -12.52
N LEU A 177 2.13 -13.98 -11.52
CA LEU A 177 1.12 -14.99 -11.20
C LEU A 177 0.11 -15.17 -12.33
N ALA A 178 -0.34 -14.07 -12.94
CA ALA A 178 -1.23 -14.11 -14.10
C ALA A 178 -0.57 -14.82 -15.28
N TRP A 179 0.70 -14.50 -15.57
CA TRP A 179 1.47 -15.15 -16.62
C TRP A 179 1.66 -16.65 -16.37
N GLN A 180 1.99 -17.06 -15.14
CA GLN A 180 2.07 -18.48 -14.79
C GLN A 180 0.74 -19.20 -14.98
N SER A 181 -0.36 -18.58 -14.59
CA SER A 181 -1.70 -19.16 -14.76
C SER A 181 -2.06 -19.37 -16.23
N ALA A 182 -1.74 -18.37 -17.08
CA ALA A 182 -1.97 -18.46 -18.52
C ALA A 182 -1.08 -19.53 -19.17
N ARG A 183 0.18 -19.64 -18.75
CA ARG A 183 1.11 -20.67 -19.23
C ARG A 183 0.61 -22.08 -18.90
N SER A 184 0.15 -22.32 -17.67
CA SER A 184 -0.41 -23.63 -17.29
C SER A 184 -1.71 -23.96 -18.03
N ALA A 185 -2.49 -22.96 -18.45
CA ALA A 185 -3.71 -23.18 -19.25
C ALA A 185 -3.39 -23.50 -20.72
N MET A 186 -2.21 -23.09 -21.21
CA MET A 186 -1.76 -23.33 -22.58
C MET A 186 -0.99 -24.65 -22.76
N GLU A 187 -0.63 -25.37 -21.68
CA GLU A 187 -0.10 -26.72 -21.81
C GLU A 187 -1.21 -27.68 -22.28
N PRO A 188 -1.10 -28.28 -23.48
CA PRO A 188 -2.13 -29.17 -24.00
C PRO A 188 -2.27 -30.39 -23.09
N LEU A 189 -3.52 -30.75 -22.77
CA LEU A 189 -3.87 -32.01 -22.12
C LEU A 189 -3.31 -33.18 -22.95
N SER A 190 -2.13 -33.69 -22.57
CA SER A 190 -1.66 -34.99 -23.02
C SER A 190 -2.57 -36.04 -22.38
N PHE A 191 -3.69 -36.34 -23.04
CA PHE A 191 -4.48 -37.52 -22.71
C PHE A 191 -3.57 -38.75 -22.81
N PRO A 192 -3.41 -39.55 -21.74
CA PRO A 192 -2.82 -40.86 -21.89
C PRO A 192 -3.80 -41.69 -22.74
N LEU A 193 -3.39 -42.01 -23.97
CA LEU A 193 -4.03 -43.04 -24.78
C LEU A 193 -3.77 -44.37 -24.05
N HIS A 194 -4.80 -44.86 -23.36
CA HIS A 194 -4.90 -46.24 -22.90
C HIS A 194 -5.68 -47.06 -23.93
#